data_AF-A0A3D5Y4G2-F1
#
_entry.id   AF-A0A3D5Y4G2-F1
#
_cell.length_a   1.000
_cell.length_b   1.000
_cell.length_c   1.000
_cell.angle_alpha   90.00
_cell.angle_beta   90.00
_cell.angle_gamma   90.00
#
_symmetry.space_group_name_H-M   'P 1'
#
loop_
_entity.id
_entity.type
_entity.pdbx_description
1 polymer ?
#
loop_
_entity_poly.entity_id
_entity_poly.type
_entity_poly.pdbx_seq_one_letter_code
_entity_poly.pdbx_strand_id
1 'polypeptide(L)'
;MPRKVIRRLLPKRVNTNQKIGCLKRWLGSENLWHLNRRSVARGAAIGCFWALVPVPMHTPLAALSAAAFRANLPVTIVAVWLSNPLTMVPLYGSGFLLGAYLLGTPLVPVGEMSIPWLLARLPELWLGCGLLSVLAGGFGYGLVNLLWRLKVNQNWQQRRAARQCTRI
;
A
#
# COMPACT_ATOMS: atom_id res chain seq x y z
N MET A 1 22.36 -45.29 -5.05
CA MET A 1 21.96 -43.92 -5.46
C MET A 1 20.56 -43.58 -4.92
N PRO A 2 20.41 -42.65 -3.96
CA PRO A 2 19.26 -42.58 -3.05
C PRO A 2 18.12 -41.67 -3.52
N ARG A 3 17.69 -41.78 -4.79
CA ARG A 3 16.54 -40.99 -5.30
C ARG A 3 15.17 -41.55 -4.90
N LYS A 4 15.09 -42.80 -4.43
CA LYS A 4 13.82 -43.47 -4.08
C LYS A 4 13.33 -43.19 -2.64
N VAL A 5 14.23 -42.88 -1.71
CA VAL A 5 13.87 -42.60 -0.30
C VAL A 5 13.25 -41.21 -0.14
N ILE A 6 13.76 -40.22 -0.87
CA ILE A 6 13.30 -38.83 -0.84
C ILE A 6 11.82 -38.69 -1.30
N ARG A 7 11.37 -39.54 -2.25
CA ARG A 7 9.95 -39.56 -2.68
C ARG A 7 8.99 -40.17 -1.65
N ARG A 8 9.49 -40.90 -0.63
CA ARG A 8 8.66 -41.57 0.38
C ARG A 8 8.34 -40.65 1.58
N LEU A 9 9.15 -39.63 1.79
CA LEU A 9 8.98 -38.62 2.83
C LEU A 9 8.21 -37.38 2.37
N LEU A 10 7.97 -37.22 1.07
CA LEU A 10 7.12 -36.15 0.54
C LEU A 10 5.65 -36.54 0.71
N PRO A 11 4.88 -35.83 1.56
CA PRO A 11 3.45 -36.10 1.70
C PRO A 11 2.76 -35.93 0.34
N LYS A 12 1.92 -36.92 -0.01
CA LYS A 12 1.06 -36.90 -1.20
C LYS A 12 0.33 -35.56 -1.26
N ARG A 13 0.33 -34.94 -2.46
CA ARG A 13 -0.36 -33.68 -2.79
C ARG A 13 -1.69 -33.59 -2.05
N VAL A 14 -1.73 -32.78 -0.99
CA VAL A 14 -2.98 -32.38 -0.36
C VAL A 14 -3.76 -31.63 -1.44
N ASN A 15 -4.97 -32.08 -1.67
CA ASN A 15 -5.90 -31.52 -2.64
C ASN A 15 -6.45 -30.20 -2.08
N THR A 16 -5.60 -29.17 -1.97
CA THR A 16 -5.96 -27.84 -1.46
C THR A 16 -6.69 -27.03 -2.55
N ASN A 17 -7.58 -27.66 -3.32
CA ASN A 17 -8.14 -27.10 -4.56
C ASN A 17 -9.51 -26.43 -4.41
N GLN A 18 -10.12 -26.39 -3.22
CA GLN A 18 -11.46 -25.79 -3.08
C GLN A 18 -11.43 -24.38 -2.46
N LYS A 19 -10.59 -24.14 -1.45
CA LYS A 19 -10.44 -22.79 -0.84
C LYS A 19 -9.55 -21.85 -1.66
N ILE A 20 -8.71 -22.39 -2.55
CA ILE A 20 -7.85 -21.59 -3.44
C ILE A 20 -8.62 -21.15 -4.69
N GLY A 21 -9.81 -21.69 -5.01
CA GLY A 21 -10.54 -21.32 -6.23
C GLY A 21 -10.90 -19.83 -6.33
N CYS A 22 -11.40 -19.25 -5.23
CA CYS A 22 -11.67 -17.81 -5.15
C CYS A 22 -10.37 -17.00 -5.25
N LEU A 23 -9.35 -17.41 -4.49
CA LEU A 23 -8.05 -16.74 -4.47
C LEU A 23 -7.33 -16.83 -5.83
N LYS A 24 -7.50 -17.90 -6.60
CA LYS A 24 -6.90 -18.12 -7.92
C LYS A 24 -7.61 -17.31 -9.01
N ARG A 25 -8.93 -17.13 -8.89
CA ARG A 25 -9.70 -16.22 -9.75
C ARG A 25 -9.39 -14.76 -9.43
N TRP A 26 -9.09 -14.45 -8.16
CA TRP A 26 -8.62 -13.14 -7.71
C TRP A 26 -7.17 -12.87 -8.17
N LEU A 27 -6.21 -13.73 -7.84
CA LEU A 27 -4.78 -13.65 -8.20
C LEU A 27 -4.51 -13.80 -9.70
N GLY A 28 -5.43 -14.41 -10.45
CA GLY A 28 -5.31 -14.66 -11.89
C GLY A 28 -5.63 -13.46 -12.78
N SER A 29 -6.05 -12.32 -12.22
CA SER A 29 -6.24 -11.12 -13.02
C SER A 29 -4.88 -10.50 -13.38
N GLU A 30 -4.54 -10.48 -14.67
CA GLU A 30 -3.27 -10.00 -15.23
C GLU A 30 -2.81 -8.64 -14.66
N ASN A 31 -3.74 -7.73 -14.36
CA ASN A 31 -3.41 -6.40 -13.84
C ASN A 31 -2.80 -6.38 -12.43
N LEU A 32 -2.89 -7.46 -11.65
CA LEU A 32 -2.30 -7.55 -10.31
C LEU A 32 -0.77 -7.61 -10.35
N TRP A 33 -0.22 -8.24 -11.38
CA TRP A 33 1.21 -8.50 -11.53
C TRP A 33 1.84 -7.64 -12.63
N HIS A 34 1.06 -7.19 -13.61
CA HIS A 34 1.56 -6.32 -14.67
C HIS A 34 1.65 -4.85 -14.25
N LEU A 35 2.75 -4.22 -14.67
CA LEU A 35 3.05 -2.80 -14.46
C LEU A 35 2.31 -1.93 -15.49
N ASN A 36 1.00 -1.80 -15.33
CA ASN A 36 0.20 -0.85 -16.08
C ASN A 36 0.08 0.47 -15.31
N ARG A 37 0.29 1.62 -15.96
CA ARG A 37 0.21 2.97 -15.35
C ARG A 37 -1.00 3.14 -14.43
N ARG A 38 -2.19 2.76 -14.90
CA ARG A 38 -3.44 2.91 -14.12
C ARG A 38 -3.48 1.96 -12.92
N SER A 39 -2.97 0.74 -13.09
CA SER A 39 -2.94 -0.28 -12.02
C SER A 39 -1.94 0.11 -10.91
N VAL A 40 -0.74 0.58 -11.30
CA VAL A 40 0.29 1.06 -10.37
C VAL A 40 -0.18 2.30 -9.61
N ALA A 41 -0.83 3.26 -10.29
CA ALA A 41 -1.34 4.46 -9.65
C ALA A 41 -2.43 4.14 -8.61
N ARG A 42 -3.35 3.22 -8.93
CA ARG A 42 -4.33 2.72 -7.96
C ARG A 42 -3.66 1.97 -6.81
N GLY A 43 -2.62 1.18 -7.09
CA GLY A 43 -1.90 0.43 -6.06
C GLY A 43 -1.22 1.35 -5.05
N ALA A 44 -0.55 2.39 -5.54
CA ALA A 44 0.04 3.42 -4.68
C ALA A 44 -1.02 4.16 -3.85
N ALA A 45 -2.15 4.53 -4.47
CA ALA A 45 -3.24 5.21 -3.76
C ALA A 45 -3.81 4.37 -2.61
N ILE A 46 -4.13 3.09 -2.89
CA ILE A 46 -4.67 2.16 -1.90
C ILE A 46 -3.64 1.89 -0.80
N GLY A 47 -2.37 1.70 -1.17
CA GLY A 47 -1.33 1.41 -0.20
C GLY A 47 -1.03 2.59 0.72
N CYS A 48 -0.90 3.80 0.18
CA CYS A 48 -0.72 5.02 0.96
C CYS A 48 -1.92 5.33 1.86
N PHE A 49 -3.14 5.02 1.41
CA PHE A 49 -4.33 5.14 2.25
C PHE A 49 -4.26 4.19 3.45
N TRP A 50 -4.07 2.88 3.21
CA TRP A 50 -4.02 1.89 4.29
C TRP A 50 -2.78 2.02 5.19
N ALA A 51 -1.70 2.64 4.72
CA ALA A 51 -0.50 2.93 5.50
C ALA A 51 -0.76 3.89 6.68
N LEU A 52 -1.78 4.76 6.57
CA LEU A 52 -2.11 5.78 7.57
C LEU A 52 -3.36 5.47 8.39
N VAL A 53 -4.12 4.45 8.00
CA VAL A 53 -5.29 4.00 8.75
C VAL A 53 -4.82 3.19 9.97
N PRO A 54 -5.12 3.63 11.20
CA PRO A 54 -4.61 3.01 12.43
C PRO A 54 -5.42 1.75 12.77
N VAL A 55 -5.31 0.71 11.92
CA VAL A 55 -6.01 -0.56 12.06
C VAL A 55 -5.00 -1.70 12.16
N PRO A 56 -5.14 -2.62 13.14
CA PRO A 56 -4.31 -3.81 13.19
C PRO A 56 -4.56 -4.67 11.95
N MET A 57 -3.51 -5.29 11.41
CA MET A 57 -3.61 -6.14 10.21
C MET A 57 -4.13 -5.38 8.96
N HIS A 58 -3.65 -4.15 8.74
CA HIS A 58 -4.00 -3.34 7.56
C HIS A 58 -3.46 -3.94 6.24
N THR A 59 -2.41 -4.77 6.25
CA THR A 59 -1.84 -5.36 5.02
C THR A 59 -2.80 -6.32 4.30
N PRO A 60 -3.45 -7.29 4.96
CA PRO A 60 -4.53 -8.09 4.34
C PRO A 60 -5.67 -7.25 3.78
N LEU A 61 -6.10 -6.20 4.50
CA LEU A 61 -7.17 -5.30 4.05
C LEU A 61 -6.76 -4.50 2.80
N ALA A 62 -5.51 -4.05 2.76
CA ALA A 62 -4.92 -3.41 1.59
C ALA A 62 -4.82 -4.36 0.39
N ALA A 63 -4.45 -5.63 0.62
CA ALA A 63 -4.40 -6.63 -0.44
C ALA A 63 -5.80 -6.95 -1.00
N LEU A 64 -6.80 -7.05 -0.13
CA LEU A 64 -8.20 -7.26 -0.53
C LEU A 64 -8.75 -6.06 -1.32
N SER A 65 -8.50 -4.83 -0.86
CA SER A 65 -8.90 -3.63 -1.58
C SER A 65 -8.14 -3.49 -2.91
N ALA A 66 -6.85 -3.81 -2.96
CA ALA A 66 -6.09 -3.82 -4.21
C ALA A 66 -6.74 -4.74 -5.25
N ALA A 67 -7.10 -5.94 -4.85
CA ALA A 67 -7.70 -6.88 -5.78
C ALA A 67 -9.18 -6.54 -6.12
N ALA A 68 -9.95 -5.95 -5.19
CA ALA A 68 -11.28 -5.40 -5.48
C ALA A 68 -11.22 -4.29 -6.55
N PHE A 69 -10.26 -3.37 -6.44
CA PHE A 69 -10.09 -2.24 -7.36
C PHE A 69 -9.20 -2.55 -8.58
N ARG A 70 -8.79 -3.81 -8.75
CA ARG A 70 -7.88 -4.29 -9.81
C ARG A 70 -6.59 -3.45 -9.90
N ALA A 71 -6.02 -3.14 -8.74
CA ALA A 71 -4.77 -2.43 -8.58
C ALA A 71 -3.58 -3.39 -8.56
N ASN A 72 -2.36 -2.85 -8.72
CA ASN A 72 -1.16 -3.66 -8.72
C ASN A 72 -0.82 -4.08 -7.29
N LEU A 73 -0.92 -5.38 -7.01
CA LEU A 73 -0.79 -5.93 -5.66
C LEU A 73 0.60 -5.74 -5.05
N PRO A 74 1.71 -6.03 -5.77
CA PRO A 74 3.06 -5.74 -5.28
C PRO A 74 3.24 -4.27 -4.88
N VAL A 75 2.80 -3.33 -5.72
CA VAL A 75 2.90 -1.90 -5.44
C VAL A 75 2.08 -1.52 -4.22
N THR A 76 0.86 -2.05 -4.08
CA THR A 76 0.05 -1.79 -2.88
C THR A 76 0.77 -2.26 -1.61
N ILE A 77 1.29 -3.49 -1.59
CA ILE A 77 1.94 -4.06 -0.39
C ILE A 77 3.18 -3.24 -0.02
N VAL A 78 4.01 -2.88 -1.01
CA VAL A 78 5.19 -2.03 -0.78
C VAL A 78 4.79 -0.66 -0.25
N ALA A 79 3.75 -0.04 -0.80
CA ALA A 79 3.26 1.26 -0.36
C ALA A 79 2.68 1.21 1.07
N VAL A 80 2.02 0.11 1.44
CA VAL A 80 1.57 -0.12 2.83
C VAL A 80 2.76 -0.20 3.80
N TRP A 81 3.78 -0.95 3.41
CA TRP A 81 4.99 -1.15 4.23
C TRP A 81 5.86 0.09 4.36
N LEU A 82 5.53 1.18 3.66
CA LEU A 82 6.11 2.49 3.93
C LEU A 82 5.83 2.93 5.38
N SER A 83 4.68 2.55 5.93
CA SER A 83 4.35 2.71 7.35
C SER A 83 4.94 1.54 8.15
N ASN A 84 6.25 1.65 8.42
CA ASN A 84 6.98 0.73 9.28
C ASN A 84 6.89 1.19 10.76
N PRO A 85 7.17 0.32 11.75
CA PRO A 85 7.07 0.66 13.18
C PRO A 85 7.81 1.94 13.59
N LEU A 86 8.93 2.25 12.93
CA LEU A 86 9.69 3.47 13.16
C LEU A 86 8.93 4.72 12.68
N THR A 87 8.29 4.64 11.51
CA THR A 87 7.51 5.74 10.92
C THR A 87 6.10 5.86 11.47
N MET A 88 5.52 4.80 12.05
CA MET A 88 4.15 4.85 12.59
C MET A 88 4.00 5.87 13.73
N VAL A 89 5.02 5.99 14.58
CA VAL A 89 5.01 6.95 15.70
C VAL A 89 4.79 8.39 15.23
N PRO A 90 5.63 8.95 14.33
CA PRO A 90 5.41 10.31 13.84
C PRO A 90 4.15 10.42 12.98
N LEU A 91 3.79 9.41 12.19
CA LEU A 91 2.61 9.46 11.33
C LEU A 91 1.30 9.52 12.15
N TYR A 92 1.11 8.60 13.09
CA TYR A 92 -0.09 8.58 13.92
C TYR A 92 -0.09 9.70 14.96
N GLY A 93 1.08 10.12 15.44
CA GLY A 93 1.20 11.32 16.25
C GLY A 93 0.72 12.57 15.50
N SER A 94 1.13 12.74 14.25
CA SER A 94 0.66 13.86 13.40
C SER A 94 -0.84 13.78 13.12
N GLY A 95 -1.37 12.57 12.89
CA GLY A 95 -2.80 12.35 12.73
C GLY A 95 -3.58 12.70 13.99
N PHE A 96 -3.10 12.28 15.16
CA PHE A 96 -3.71 12.63 16.44
C PHE A 96 -3.72 14.15 16.68
N LEU A 97 -2.59 14.83 16.45
CA LEU A 97 -2.51 16.28 16.59
C LEU A 97 -3.45 17.01 15.65
N LEU A 98 -3.54 16.56 14.39
CA LEU A 98 -4.45 17.12 13.41
C LEU A 98 -5.91 16.91 13.81
N GLY A 99 -6.25 15.73 14.31
CA GLY A 99 -7.59 15.42 14.79
C GLY A 99 -7.99 16.23 16.02
N ALA A 100 -7.09 16.34 17.00
CA ALA A 100 -7.28 17.18 18.19
C ALA A 100 -7.47 18.65 17.81
N TYR A 101 -6.68 19.15 16.85
CA TYR A 101 -6.84 20.50 16.31
C TYR A 101 -8.21 20.71 15.65
N LEU A 102 -8.67 19.74 14.85
CA LEU A 102 -9.97 19.82 14.16
C LEU A 102 -11.16 19.71 15.11
N LEU A 103 -11.02 18.95 16.21
CA LEU A 103 -12.04 18.81 17.25
C LEU A 103 -11.95 19.89 18.34
N GLY A 104 -10.93 20.76 18.29
CA GLY A 104 -10.70 21.79 19.30
C GLY A 104 -10.40 21.22 20.70
N THR A 105 -9.87 20.00 20.80
CA THR A 105 -9.62 19.37 22.09
C THR A 105 -8.26 19.79 22.66
N PRO A 106 -8.16 20.02 23.99
CA PRO A 106 -6.89 20.37 24.60
C PRO A 106 -5.90 19.20 24.51
N LEU A 107 -4.69 19.49 24.06
CA LEU A 107 -3.57 18.56 24.03
C LEU A 107 -3.09 18.32 25.47
N VAL A 108 -3.44 17.17 26.03
CA VAL A 108 -3.00 16.76 27.38
C VAL A 108 -1.55 16.28 27.31
N PRO A 109 -0.68 16.65 28.26
CA PRO A 109 0.71 16.22 28.28
C PRO A 109 0.86 14.68 28.34
N VAL A 110 1.92 14.19 27.70
CA VAL A 110 2.23 12.77 27.42
C VAL A 110 2.41 11.89 28.66
N GLY A 111 2.36 12.46 29.86
CA GLY A 111 2.63 11.79 31.15
C GLY A 111 1.58 10.78 31.59
N GLU A 112 0.37 10.80 31.00
CA GLU A 112 -0.75 9.91 31.35
C GLU A 112 -1.19 9.00 30.17
N MET A 113 -0.25 8.61 29.29
CA MET A 113 -0.51 7.66 28.20
C MET A 113 -0.87 6.26 28.74
N SER A 114 -2.12 6.10 29.15
CA SER A 114 -2.73 4.84 29.54
C SER A 114 -3.61 4.31 28.41
N ILE A 115 -3.86 2.99 28.38
CA ILE A 115 -4.78 2.39 27.39
C ILE A 115 -6.18 3.04 27.44
N PRO A 116 -6.78 3.32 28.62
CA PRO A 116 -8.05 4.03 28.70
C PRO A 116 -8.00 5.44 28.09
N TRP A 117 -6.91 6.17 28.30
CA TRP A 117 -6.70 7.49 27.71
C TRP A 117 -6.68 7.41 26.18
N LEU A 118 -5.97 6.43 25.61
CA LEU A 118 -5.92 6.23 24.15
C LEU A 118 -7.29 5.87 23.58
N LEU A 119 -8.05 5.01 24.27
CA LEU A 119 -9.41 4.63 23.85
C LEU A 119 -10.38 5.82 23.86
N ALA A 120 -10.29 6.69 24.87
CA ALA A 120 -11.09 7.91 24.94
C ALA A 120 -10.74 8.91 23.80
N ARG A 121 -9.53 8.82 23.28
CA ARG A 121 -8.97 9.70 22.24
C ARG A 121 -8.97 9.10 20.82
N LEU A 122 -9.71 8.00 20.64
CA LEU A 122 -9.93 7.38 19.34
C LEU A 122 -10.55 8.35 18.31
N PRO A 123 -11.55 9.19 18.65
CA PRO A 123 -12.17 10.08 17.66
C PRO A 123 -11.16 11.04 17.02
N GLU A 124 -10.26 11.63 17.81
CA GLU A 124 -9.18 12.50 17.31
C GLU A 124 -8.26 11.72 16.37
N LEU A 125 -7.80 10.55 16.80
CA LEU A 125 -6.91 9.72 16.00
C LEU A 125 -7.57 9.34 14.66
N TRP A 126 -8.81 8.86 14.67
CA TRP A 126 -9.53 8.42 13.48
C TRP A 126 -9.80 9.57 12.51
N LEU A 127 -10.18 10.75 13.01
CA LEU A 127 -10.48 11.91 12.18
C LEU A 127 -9.22 12.41 11.47
N GLY A 128 -8.15 12.63 12.22
CA GLY A 128 -6.91 13.15 11.64
C GLY A 128 -6.18 12.13 10.77
N CYS A 129 -6.05 10.87 11.22
CA CYS A 129 -5.48 9.81 10.39
C CYS A 129 -6.35 9.54 9.16
N GLY A 130 -7.68 9.55 9.28
CA GLY A 130 -8.59 9.37 8.15
C GLY A 130 -8.40 10.45 7.08
N LEU A 131 -8.31 11.72 7.49
CA LEU A 131 -8.03 12.84 6.59
C LEU A 131 -6.67 12.69 5.91
N LEU A 132 -5.61 12.44 6.69
CA LEU A 132 -4.26 12.21 6.15
C LEU A 132 -4.21 11.01 5.21
N SER A 133 -4.96 9.95 5.49
CA SER A 133 -5.04 8.74 4.64
C SER A 133 -5.62 9.07 3.26
N VAL A 134 -6.69 9.86 3.21
CA VAL A 134 -7.29 10.31 1.94
C VAL A 134 -6.33 11.18 1.16
N LEU A 135 -5.67 12.14 1.83
CA LEU A 135 -4.69 13.02 1.21
C LEU A 135 -3.48 12.23 0.69
N ALA A 136 -2.94 11.30 1.47
CA ALA A 136 -1.82 10.46 1.06
C ALA A 136 -2.18 9.52 -0.08
N GLY A 137 -3.40 8.95 -0.09
CA GLY A 137 -3.89 8.15 -1.21
C GLY A 137 -3.98 8.96 -2.50
N GLY A 138 -4.54 10.17 -2.43
CA GLY A 138 -4.58 11.11 -3.56
C GLY A 138 -3.18 11.52 -4.03
N PHE A 139 -2.28 11.81 -3.09
CA PHE A 139 -0.89 12.14 -3.38
C PHE A 139 -0.15 10.97 -4.05
N GLY A 140 -0.30 9.75 -3.56
CA GLY A 140 0.29 8.55 -4.16
C GLY A 140 -0.18 8.32 -5.61
N TYR A 141 -1.48 8.51 -5.86
CA TYR A 141 -2.03 8.45 -7.23
C TYR A 141 -1.43 9.52 -8.15
N GLY A 142 -1.33 10.76 -7.66
CA GLY A 142 -0.76 11.89 -8.37
C GLY A 142 0.72 11.70 -8.68
N LEU A 143 1.49 11.26 -7.68
CA LEU A 143 2.93 11.02 -7.77
C LEU A 143 3.26 9.99 -8.85
N VAL A 144 2.56 8.85 -8.86
CA VAL A 144 2.75 7.83 -9.91
C VAL A 144 2.45 8.39 -11.29
N ASN A 145 1.39 9.18 -11.43
CA ASN A 145 1.05 9.81 -12.71
C ASN A 145 2.10 10.84 -13.15
N LEU A 146 2.64 11.62 -12.23
CA LEU A 146 3.70 12.59 -12.49
C LEU A 146 4.99 11.88 -12.91
N LEU A 147 5.45 10.89 -12.14
CA LEU A 147 6.64 10.10 -12.46
C LEU A 147 6.51 9.43 -13.83
N TRP A 148 5.32 8.91 -14.16
CA TRP A 148 5.08 8.34 -15.49
C TRP A 148 5.18 9.38 -16.60
N ARG A 149 4.60 10.57 -16.42
CA ARG A 149 4.69 11.68 -17.40
C ARG A 149 6.14 12.10 -17.61
N LEU A 150 6.91 12.27 -16.54
CA LEU A 150 8.33 12.62 -16.59
C LEU A 150 9.14 11.55 -17.34
N LYS A 151 8.92 10.27 -17.02
CA LYS A 151 9.61 9.15 -17.69
C LYS A 151 9.30 9.08 -19.17
N VAL A 152 8.03 9.26 -19.56
CA VAL A 152 7.63 9.29 -20.97
C VAL A 152 8.30 10.46 -21.70
N ASN A 153 8.28 11.66 -21.13
CA ASN A 153 8.91 12.84 -21.73
C ASN A 153 10.42 12.66 -21.92
N GLN A 154 11.13 12.10 -20.93
CA GLN A 154 12.55 11.78 -21.04
C GLN A 154 12.81 10.78 -22.18
N ASN A 155 12.00 9.72 -22.28
CA ASN A 155 12.15 8.73 -23.36
C ASN A 155 11.92 9.36 -24.76
N TRP A 156 11.00 10.33 -24.88
CA TRP A 156 10.81 11.08 -26.14
C TRP A 156 12.02 11.96 -26.47
N GLN A 157 12.61 12.63 -25.48
CA GLN A 157 13.81 13.44 -25.67
C GLN A 157 15.01 12.58 -26.10
N GLN A 158 15.21 11.43 -25.44
CA GLN A 158 16.26 10.47 -25.82
C GLN A 158 16.08 9.95 -27.25
N ARG A 159 14.85 9.66 -27.67
CA ARG A 159 14.55 9.24 -29.05
C ARG A 159 14.80 10.36 -30.07
N ARG A 160 14.53 11.63 -29.73
CA ARG A 160 14.81 12.78 -30.60
C ARG A 160 16.32 13.00 -30.74
N ALA A 161 17.08 12.91 -29.65
CA ALA A 161 18.54 13.01 -29.65
C ALA A 161 19.19 11.87 -30.46
N ALA A 162 18.71 10.63 -30.30
CA ALA A 162 19.22 9.48 -31.05
C ALA A 162 19.00 9.64 -32.57
N ARG A 163 17.86 10.19 -33.01
CA ARG A 163 17.57 10.45 -34.43
C ARG A 163 18.39 11.58 -35.05
N GLN A 164 18.90 12.52 -34.26
CA GLN A 164 19.77 13.59 -34.73
C GLN A 164 21.22 13.09 -34.91
N CYS A 165 21.68 12.16 -34.07
CA CYS A 165 23.01 11.57 -34.15
C CYS A 165 23.20 10.62 -35.35
N THR A 166 22.13 10.02 -35.88
CA THR A 166 22.19 9.11 -37.05
C THR A 166 22.18 9.83 -38.40
N ARG A 167 22.21 11.18 -38.41
CA ARG A 167 22.10 12.02 -39.61
C ARG A 167 23.40 12.72 -40.02
N ILE A 168 24.53 12.31 -39.43
CA ILE A 168 25.91 12.77 -39.72
C ILE A 168 26.69 11.55 -40.21
#